data_AF-A0A6P5GNQ3-F1
#
_entry.id   AF-A0A6P5GNQ3-F1
#
_cell.length_a   1.000
_cell.length_b   1.000
_cell.length_c   1.000
_cell.angle_alpha   90.00
_cell.angle_beta   90.00
_cell.angle_gamma   90.00
#
_symmetry.space_group_name_H-M   'P 1'
#
loop_
_entity.id
_entity.type
_entity.pdbx_description
1 polymer ?
#
loop_
_entity_poly.entity_id
_entity_poly.type
_entity_poly.pdbx_seq_one_letter_code
_entity_poly.pdbx_strand_id
1 'polypeptide(L)'
;MEQITEANASSSQEYDPSTPFSSMESPTNPEPLTSPFVNETIHSPHQQCETKDSIMLVPETSMLDTSISPESEPDQSEDTNSIAVAEHLKDVELGRGLIDTAAPFESVREAVSKFESIVDWKAQKAIILERRENVELELKKAQEEIPEYKSKLEAAGAAKAEALKDLDSAKRHMDELKLSLEKSETQETQAKQDSELAELRFEEMKKGITGKESFAAKAQLALAKERHSKAVSDLVSVREEIESLHGEYISLVSERDIAIRKAEEAIDKSIEIEKVVEDLTLELITMKELLDSAHSEHLEVEEQRINFALDWDTENNTLESDLRKAEGEMRQLSEQLLSANDLKSRFETASTLLLNLTAEVASYVKREVYKDQEGPTNDSDRISLQVKLVAAQNELKEVKAKTERSKSKVDHLRAVASALRADIERMKAAEGFHNGIALPVEYYNTICKKAREAEEIRNKRVISAIEQIEVARKSESKIKEKLRETNMKIEGITRTMRTALDKAEKAKEGKLALETELRQQRAEYELRRRGGTVPAISNLERNDAENSTNFAKMRRRSFFPQVVMFLARRKAQSLR
;
A
#
# COMPACT_ATOMS: atom_id res chain seq x y z
N MET A 1 53.72 -19.18 45.76
CA MET A 1 52.50 -19.19 44.95
C MET A 1 52.79 -18.39 43.68
N GLU A 2 53.63 -18.88 42.77
CA GLU A 2 53.41 -20.01 41.84
C GLU A 2 52.41 -19.68 40.72
N GLN A 3 52.58 -20.13 39.47
CA GLN A 3 53.76 -20.62 38.76
C GLN A 3 53.45 -20.48 37.24
N ILE A 4 54.45 -20.05 36.47
CA ILE A 4 54.92 -20.65 35.20
C ILE A 4 53.90 -21.41 34.33
N THR A 5 53.81 -21.02 33.06
CA THR A 5 53.83 -21.99 31.94
C THR A 5 54.30 -21.31 30.65
N GLU A 6 55.25 -21.93 29.95
CA GLU A 6 55.83 -21.45 28.70
C GLU A 6 55.28 -22.25 27.51
N ALA A 7 55.34 -21.69 26.29
CA ALA A 7 55.29 -22.47 25.06
C ALA A 7 56.01 -21.72 23.92
N ASN A 8 57.26 -22.09 23.65
CA ASN A 8 57.99 -21.71 22.44
C ASN A 8 57.73 -22.72 21.32
N ALA A 9 57.60 -22.25 20.08
CA ALA A 9 57.86 -23.05 18.87
C ALA A 9 58.27 -22.14 17.70
N SER A 10 59.35 -22.51 17.01
CA SER A 10 59.90 -21.82 15.84
C SER A 10 60.25 -22.84 14.74
N SER A 11 60.56 -22.32 13.54
CA SER A 11 61.41 -22.97 12.51
C SER A 11 60.72 -23.75 11.35
N SER A 12 60.70 -23.09 10.19
CA SER A 12 61.29 -23.55 8.90
C SER A 12 60.65 -24.67 8.03
N GLN A 13 60.19 -24.25 6.84
CA GLN A 13 60.82 -24.49 5.52
C GLN A 13 60.84 -25.89 4.86
N GLU A 14 60.07 -26.04 3.76
CA GLU A 14 60.30 -26.82 2.50
C GLU A 14 59.07 -26.53 1.57
N TYR A 15 59.04 -26.36 0.23
CA TYR A 15 59.80 -26.85 -0.96
C TYR A 15 59.71 -28.38 -1.15
N ASP A 16 59.21 -28.97 -2.24
CA ASP A 16 59.50 -28.67 -3.65
C ASP A 16 58.33 -29.12 -4.63
N PRO A 17 58.44 -29.79 -5.82
CA PRO A 17 57.76 -29.29 -7.02
C PRO A 17 56.88 -30.30 -7.82
N SER A 18 56.29 -29.84 -8.94
CA SER A 18 56.17 -30.64 -10.19
C SER A 18 55.69 -29.82 -11.40
N THR A 19 56.57 -29.66 -12.41
CA THR A 19 56.21 -29.34 -13.81
C THR A 19 57.00 -30.27 -14.75
N PRO A 20 56.43 -30.62 -15.92
CA PRO A 20 57.11 -30.32 -17.20
C PRO A 20 56.14 -30.09 -18.38
N PHE A 21 56.53 -29.65 -19.59
CA PHE A 21 57.55 -28.70 -20.08
C PHE A 21 57.31 -28.50 -21.61
N SER A 22 58.10 -27.65 -22.28
CA SER A 22 58.27 -27.53 -23.76
C SER A 22 57.14 -26.84 -24.57
N SER A 23 57.42 -26.08 -25.64
CA SER A 23 58.72 -25.56 -26.13
C SER A 23 58.59 -24.31 -27.03
N MET A 24 59.76 -23.71 -27.32
CA MET A 24 59.99 -22.53 -28.18
C MET A 24 59.58 -22.72 -29.66
N GLU A 25 59.38 -21.61 -30.41
CA GLU A 25 60.40 -21.10 -31.37
C GLU A 25 60.09 -19.72 -32.01
N SER A 26 61.12 -19.12 -32.61
CA SER A 26 61.22 -17.86 -33.38
C SER A 26 62.57 -17.91 -34.15
N PRO A 27 62.87 -17.08 -35.18
CA PRO A 27 62.13 -16.01 -35.86
C PRO A 27 62.14 -16.16 -37.41
N THR A 28 61.86 -15.09 -38.19
CA THR A 28 62.64 -14.55 -39.36
C THR A 28 61.75 -13.63 -40.26
N ASN A 29 62.36 -12.66 -40.95
CA ASN A 29 61.74 -11.69 -41.88
C ASN A 29 62.47 -11.75 -43.25
N PRO A 30 61.83 -11.48 -44.41
CA PRO A 30 62.15 -10.22 -45.13
C PRO A 30 61.04 -9.59 -46.03
N GLU A 31 61.32 -8.34 -46.44
CA GLU A 31 60.71 -7.46 -47.47
C GLU A 31 61.09 -7.84 -48.95
N PRO A 32 60.82 -7.02 -50.01
CA PRO A 32 59.62 -6.23 -50.42
C PRO A 32 59.29 -6.37 -51.94
N LEU A 33 58.22 -5.74 -52.47
CA LEU A 33 58.08 -5.45 -53.93
C LEU A 33 57.29 -4.16 -54.31
N THR A 34 58.02 -3.20 -54.91
CA THR A 34 57.76 -2.37 -56.12
C THR A 34 56.44 -1.61 -56.41
N SER A 35 56.60 -0.35 -56.88
CA SER A 35 55.64 0.48 -57.65
C SER A 35 55.77 0.23 -59.19
N PRO A 36 55.12 0.96 -60.16
CA PRO A 36 55.12 2.43 -60.40
C PRO A 36 53.66 2.98 -60.46
N PHE A 37 53.15 3.96 -61.26
CA PHE A 37 53.56 4.85 -62.38
C PHE A 37 52.57 6.06 -62.36
N VAL A 38 52.90 7.37 -62.26
CA VAL A 38 53.74 8.34 -63.02
C VAL A 38 52.94 9.22 -64.02
N ASN A 39 53.18 10.55 -63.95
CA ASN A 39 52.85 11.66 -64.88
C ASN A 39 51.41 12.23 -65.03
N GLU A 40 51.17 13.49 -65.49
CA GLU A 40 51.84 14.81 -65.32
C GLU A 40 51.02 15.96 -66.00
N THR A 41 51.45 17.23 -65.82
CA THR A 41 51.37 18.35 -66.80
C THR A 41 50.15 19.30 -66.85
N ILE A 42 50.33 20.47 -66.19
CA ILE A 42 50.18 21.87 -66.68
C ILE A 42 48.98 22.24 -67.62
N HIS A 43 48.05 23.09 -67.14
CA HIS A 43 47.97 24.50 -67.58
C HIS A 43 46.99 25.39 -66.78
N SER A 44 47.40 26.64 -66.54
CA SER A 44 46.55 27.83 -66.33
C SER A 44 46.81 28.80 -67.51
N PRO A 45 45.92 29.76 -67.83
CA PRO A 45 46.09 31.12 -67.26
C PRO A 45 44.83 32.01 -67.13
N HIS A 46 44.90 33.01 -66.22
CA HIS A 46 44.39 34.41 -66.36
C HIS A 46 42.85 34.67 -66.48
N GLN A 47 42.29 35.84 -66.17
CA GLN A 47 42.82 37.13 -65.63
C GLN A 47 41.71 37.96 -64.92
N GLN A 48 42.12 38.81 -63.95
CA GLN A 48 41.61 40.17 -63.56
C GLN A 48 40.09 40.47 -63.42
N CYS A 49 39.61 40.99 -62.27
CA CYS A 49 39.48 42.42 -61.86
C CYS A 49 38.32 43.18 -62.58
N GLU A 50 37.62 44.19 -62.05
CA GLU A 50 37.89 45.22 -61.01
C GLU A 50 36.64 45.49 -60.12
N THR A 51 36.71 45.61 -58.78
CA THR A 51 36.89 46.78 -57.86
C THR A 51 35.77 47.85 -57.75
N LYS A 52 35.54 48.33 -56.51
CA LYS A 52 34.86 49.59 -56.06
C LYS A 52 33.31 49.61 -56.06
N ASP A 53 32.61 50.33 -55.17
CA ASP A 53 33.06 50.97 -53.91
C ASP A 53 31.95 51.12 -52.84
N SER A 54 32.43 51.29 -51.61
CA SER A 54 31.78 51.67 -50.33
C SER A 54 30.52 52.57 -50.33
N ILE A 55 29.63 52.37 -49.34
CA ILE A 55 29.10 53.42 -48.42
C ILE A 55 28.37 52.78 -47.21
N MET A 56 28.51 53.37 -46.02
CA MET A 56 27.71 53.05 -44.82
C MET A 56 26.47 53.94 -44.71
N LEU A 57 25.36 53.44 -44.14
CA LEU A 57 24.43 54.24 -43.31
C LEU A 57 23.47 53.37 -42.47
N VAL A 58 23.26 53.78 -41.22
CA VAL A 58 22.43 53.22 -40.12
C VAL A 58 22.20 54.39 -39.13
N PRO A 59 21.11 54.50 -38.32
CA PRO A 59 19.87 53.71 -38.21
C PRO A 59 18.59 54.54 -38.50
N GLU A 60 17.40 53.96 -38.30
CA GLU A 60 16.36 54.62 -37.48
C GLU A 60 15.29 53.62 -36.95
N THR A 61 14.37 54.08 -36.09
CA THR A 61 13.49 53.22 -35.26
C THR A 61 12.02 53.69 -35.20
N SER A 62 11.08 52.78 -35.47
CA SER A 62 9.66 52.82 -35.07
C SER A 62 9.16 51.36 -34.89
N MET A 63 8.48 50.96 -33.82
CA MET A 63 7.19 51.38 -33.25
C MET A 63 5.95 50.93 -34.04
N LEU A 64 5.46 49.75 -33.64
CA LEU A 64 4.06 49.27 -33.55
C LEU A 64 3.04 49.70 -34.62
N ASP A 65 2.38 48.69 -35.21
CA ASP A 65 0.92 48.56 -35.03
C ASP A 65 0.44 47.09 -35.11
N THR A 66 -0.82 46.81 -34.76
CA THR A 66 -1.34 45.44 -34.50
C THR A 66 -2.50 45.04 -35.43
N SER A 67 -2.47 43.82 -35.99
CA SER A 67 -3.70 43.09 -36.36
C SER A 67 -3.50 41.56 -36.42
N ILE A 68 -4.60 40.84 -36.21
CA ILE A 68 -4.76 39.37 -36.20
C ILE A 68 -5.99 39.12 -37.11
N SER A 69 -5.97 38.24 -38.12
CA SER A 69 -6.12 36.77 -38.04
C SER A 69 -5.82 36.11 -39.42
N PRO A 70 -5.85 34.77 -39.56
CA PRO A 70 -5.00 34.06 -40.54
C PRO A 70 -5.73 33.44 -41.74
N GLU A 71 -4.93 32.85 -42.64
CA GLU A 71 -5.36 31.81 -43.59
C GLU A 71 -4.32 30.65 -43.60
N SER A 72 -4.65 29.51 -44.21
CA SER A 72 -4.32 28.20 -43.63
C SER A 72 -3.62 27.19 -44.57
N GLU A 73 -2.82 26.29 -43.95
CA GLU A 73 -2.55 24.89 -44.39
C GLU A 73 -1.66 24.65 -45.66
N PRO A 74 -1.15 23.42 -45.93
CA PRO A 74 -1.08 22.19 -45.10
C PRO A 74 0.32 21.48 -45.04
N ASP A 75 0.35 20.30 -44.40
CA ASP A 75 1.14 19.08 -44.77
C ASP A 75 2.64 18.97 -44.35
N GLN A 76 3.21 17.85 -43.83
CA GLN A 76 2.76 16.44 -43.59
C GLN A 76 3.42 15.78 -42.34
N SER A 77 2.70 14.86 -41.66
CA SER A 77 3.13 13.58 -41.00
C SER A 77 1.98 13.06 -40.10
N GLU A 78 1.47 11.82 -40.20
CA GLU A 78 2.00 10.55 -39.63
C GLU A 78 2.27 10.65 -38.10
N ASP A 79 1.76 9.79 -37.21
CA ASP A 79 1.16 8.44 -37.29
C ASP A 79 0.02 8.26 -36.24
N THR A 80 -0.86 7.25 -36.26
CA THR A 80 -0.62 5.93 -35.61
C THR A 80 -1.79 4.94 -35.79
N ASN A 81 -1.51 3.65 -35.56
CA ASN A 81 -2.42 2.51 -35.76
C ASN A 81 -3.42 2.27 -34.60
N SER A 82 -4.55 1.61 -34.87
CA SER A 82 -5.62 1.35 -33.89
C SER A 82 -6.09 -0.11 -33.89
N ILE A 83 -6.25 -0.71 -32.70
CA ILE A 83 -7.00 -1.93 -32.36
C ILE A 83 -6.97 -2.10 -30.83
N ALA A 84 -8.02 -2.54 -30.11
CA ALA A 84 -9.45 -2.47 -30.38
C ALA A 84 -10.21 -2.75 -29.05
N VAL A 85 -11.25 -1.96 -28.73
CA VAL A 85 -12.30 -2.37 -27.78
C VAL A 85 -13.64 -1.95 -28.36
N ALA A 86 -14.30 -2.90 -29.03
CA ALA A 86 -15.76 -2.94 -29.09
C ALA A 86 -16.25 -3.43 -27.70
N GLU A 87 -17.47 -3.16 -27.25
CA GLU A 87 -18.68 -2.85 -28.02
C GLU A 87 -19.44 -1.63 -27.47
N HIS A 88 -20.05 -0.88 -28.37
CA HIS A 88 -21.21 -0.05 -28.03
C HIS A 88 -22.28 -0.19 -29.09
N LEU A 89 -23.52 -0.40 -28.64
CA LEU A 89 -24.66 -0.76 -29.46
C LEU A 89 -24.95 0.34 -30.49
N LYS A 90 -24.58 0.10 -31.75
CA LYS A 90 -25.18 0.77 -32.90
C LYS A 90 -26.32 -0.09 -33.42
N ASP A 91 -27.50 0.11 -32.86
CA ASP A 91 -28.71 -0.05 -33.65
C ASP A 91 -29.48 1.29 -33.64
N VAL A 92 -29.40 1.97 -34.78
CA VAL A 92 -30.19 3.17 -35.10
C VAL A 92 -30.76 2.94 -36.50
N GLU A 93 -31.46 1.82 -36.71
CA GLU A 93 -32.25 1.64 -37.92
C GLU A 93 -33.44 2.61 -37.95
N LEU A 94 -33.34 3.53 -38.93
CA LEU A 94 -34.41 3.98 -39.82
C LEU A 94 -35.82 4.10 -39.21
N GLY A 95 -36.25 5.34 -38.96
CA GLY A 95 -37.61 5.69 -38.55
C GLY A 95 -38.70 5.28 -39.54
N ARG A 96 -39.15 4.03 -39.46
CA ARG A 96 -40.50 3.58 -39.85
C ARG A 96 -41.17 3.05 -38.59
N GLY A 97 -42.31 3.62 -38.22
CA GLY A 97 -43.02 3.22 -37.01
C GLY A 97 -43.53 1.79 -37.08
N LEU A 98 -42.81 0.85 -36.49
CA LEU A 98 -43.33 -0.47 -36.14
C LEU A 98 -44.30 -0.29 -34.97
N ILE A 99 -45.56 0.01 -35.30
CA ILE A 99 -46.64 0.07 -34.31
C ILE A 99 -46.88 -1.37 -33.84
N ASP A 100 -46.45 -1.67 -32.62
CA ASP A 100 -46.85 -2.90 -31.94
C ASP A 100 -48.37 -2.86 -31.74
N THR A 101 -49.07 -3.85 -32.31
CA THR A 101 -50.52 -4.03 -32.21
C THR A 101 -50.89 -5.13 -31.21
N ALA A 102 -49.97 -5.51 -30.32
CA ALA A 102 -50.28 -6.27 -29.12
C ALA A 102 -51.44 -5.62 -28.32
N ALA A 103 -52.18 -6.45 -27.59
CA ALA A 103 -53.37 -6.00 -26.87
C ALA A 103 -53.05 -4.88 -25.85
N PRO A 104 -53.97 -3.91 -25.63
CA PRO A 104 -53.81 -2.93 -24.57
C PRO A 104 -53.56 -3.59 -23.22
N PHE A 105 -52.60 -3.06 -22.47
CA PHE A 105 -52.23 -3.54 -21.13
C PHE A 105 -53.47 -3.76 -20.24
N GLU A 106 -53.63 -4.97 -19.71
CA GLU A 106 -54.82 -5.32 -18.91
C GLU A 106 -54.77 -4.66 -17.51
N SER A 107 -53.61 -4.12 -17.12
CA SER A 107 -53.44 -3.34 -15.89
C SER A 107 -52.39 -2.23 -16.03
N VAL A 108 -52.65 -1.08 -15.39
CA VAL A 108 -51.64 -0.03 -15.16
C VAL A 108 -50.41 -0.60 -14.42
N ARG A 109 -50.59 -1.62 -13.57
CA ARG A 109 -49.50 -2.29 -12.87
C ARG A 109 -48.56 -3.05 -13.82
N GLU A 110 -49.08 -3.62 -14.89
CA GLU A 110 -48.29 -4.34 -15.90
C GLU A 110 -47.44 -3.37 -16.72
N ALA A 111 -48.02 -2.24 -17.14
CA ALA A 111 -47.28 -1.17 -17.80
C ALA A 111 -46.13 -0.63 -16.91
N VAL A 112 -46.37 -0.47 -15.60
CA VAL A 112 -45.32 -0.08 -14.64
C VAL A 112 -44.26 -1.18 -14.46
N SER A 113 -44.61 -2.46 -14.53
CA SER A 113 -43.62 -3.55 -14.51
C SER A 113 -42.79 -3.58 -15.79
N LYS A 114 -43.39 -3.36 -16.98
CA LYS A 114 -42.66 -3.33 -18.27
C LYS A 114 -41.54 -2.28 -18.32
N PHE A 115 -41.67 -1.18 -17.58
CA PHE A 115 -40.54 -0.29 -17.27
C PHE A 115 -39.75 -0.82 -16.07
N GLU A 116 -39.15 -2.02 -16.22
CA GLU A 116 -38.68 -2.86 -15.10
C GLU A 116 -37.36 -2.42 -14.46
N SER A 117 -37.31 -1.14 -14.08
CA SER A 117 -36.37 -0.66 -13.08
C SER A 117 -37.14 0.21 -12.08
N ILE A 118 -37.63 -0.39 -10.99
CA ILE A 118 -37.91 0.33 -9.74
C ILE A 118 -36.56 0.64 -9.06
N VAL A 119 -35.68 1.31 -9.81
CA VAL A 119 -34.52 2.00 -9.29
C VAL A 119 -35.08 3.17 -8.50
N ASP A 120 -34.75 3.24 -7.20
CA ASP A 120 -35.08 4.42 -6.40
C ASP A 120 -34.45 5.63 -7.10
N TRP A 121 -35.29 6.50 -7.66
CA TRP A 121 -34.84 7.62 -8.49
C TRP A 121 -33.93 8.58 -7.72
N LYS A 122 -34.00 8.55 -6.37
CA LYS A 122 -33.06 9.25 -5.49
C LYS A 122 -31.66 8.65 -5.57
N ALA A 123 -31.52 7.32 -5.62
CA ALA A 123 -30.23 6.64 -5.76
C ALA A 123 -29.63 6.89 -7.16
N GLN A 124 -30.43 6.79 -8.23
CA GLN A 124 -29.98 7.16 -9.58
C GLN A 124 -29.52 8.62 -9.65
N LYS A 125 -30.28 9.53 -9.02
CA LYS A 125 -29.93 10.95 -8.92
C LYS A 125 -28.67 11.20 -8.08
N ALA A 126 -28.45 10.44 -7.02
CA ALA A 126 -27.22 10.50 -6.22
C ALA A 126 -26.01 10.05 -7.05
N ILE A 127 -26.07 8.91 -7.73
CA ILE A 127 -25.01 8.40 -8.61
C ILE A 127 -24.70 9.40 -9.74
N ILE A 128 -25.71 10.06 -10.30
CA ILE A 128 -25.52 11.10 -11.34
C ILE A 128 -24.88 12.38 -10.76
N LEU A 129 -25.24 12.77 -9.52
CA LEU A 129 -24.62 13.91 -8.83
C LEU A 129 -23.16 13.61 -8.46
N GLU A 130 -22.86 12.43 -7.92
CA GLU A 130 -21.52 11.98 -7.55
C GLU A 130 -20.60 11.88 -8.78
N ARG A 131 -21.08 11.27 -9.88
CA ARG A 131 -20.34 11.27 -11.16
C ARG A 131 -20.08 12.68 -11.68
N ARG A 132 -21.04 13.60 -11.53
CA ARG A 132 -20.87 14.99 -11.92
C ARG A 132 -19.87 15.71 -11.02
N GLU A 133 -19.89 15.49 -9.72
CA GLU A 133 -18.94 16.07 -8.77
C GLU A 133 -17.51 15.58 -9.05
N ASN A 134 -17.32 14.29 -9.35
CA ASN A 134 -16.04 13.75 -9.78
C ASN A 134 -15.55 14.38 -11.09
N VAL A 135 -16.41 14.52 -12.11
CA VAL A 135 -16.06 15.21 -13.37
C VAL A 135 -15.75 16.70 -13.14
N GLU A 136 -16.46 17.39 -12.25
CA GLU A 136 -16.16 18.77 -11.87
C GLU A 136 -14.87 18.89 -11.03
N LEU A 137 -14.43 17.84 -10.33
CA LEU A 137 -13.13 17.77 -9.64
C LEU A 137 -11.99 17.49 -10.61
N GLU A 138 -12.15 16.53 -11.52
CA GLU A 138 -11.17 16.24 -12.59
C GLU A 138 -10.98 17.45 -13.51
N LEU A 139 -12.05 18.17 -13.85
CA LEU A 139 -11.99 19.40 -14.64
C LEU A 139 -11.26 20.53 -13.90
N LYS A 140 -11.45 20.70 -12.59
CA LYS A 140 -10.67 21.66 -11.78
C LYS A 140 -9.19 21.28 -11.74
N LYS A 141 -8.88 20.01 -11.48
CA LYS A 141 -7.51 19.49 -11.48
C LYS A 141 -6.82 19.71 -12.84
N ALA A 142 -7.51 19.45 -13.94
CA ALA A 142 -6.99 19.74 -15.29
C ALA A 142 -6.77 21.25 -15.51
N GLN A 143 -7.66 22.11 -15.01
CA GLN A 143 -7.49 23.57 -15.05
C GLN A 143 -6.31 24.07 -14.20
N GLU A 144 -5.96 23.36 -13.12
CA GLU A 144 -4.78 23.64 -12.28
C GLU A 144 -3.48 23.12 -12.92
N GLU A 145 -3.51 21.97 -13.60
CA GLU A 145 -2.33 21.40 -14.28
C GLU A 145 -1.95 22.12 -15.59
N ILE A 146 -2.91 22.60 -16.37
CA ILE A 146 -2.68 23.33 -17.64
C ILE A 146 -1.67 24.50 -17.49
N PRO A 147 -1.80 25.44 -16.52
CA PRO A 147 -0.83 26.52 -16.35
C PRO A 147 0.54 26.02 -15.89
N GLU A 148 0.64 24.91 -15.14
CA GLU A 148 1.93 24.30 -14.84
C GLU A 148 2.63 23.78 -16.09
N TYR A 149 1.93 23.01 -16.93
CA TYR A 149 2.50 22.50 -18.18
C TYR A 149 2.88 23.62 -19.14
N LYS A 150 2.08 24.70 -19.21
CA LYS A 150 2.42 25.91 -19.96
C LYS A 150 3.69 26.58 -19.43
N SER A 151 3.82 26.74 -18.11
CA SER A 151 5.01 27.31 -17.47
C SER A 151 6.27 26.46 -17.70
N LYS A 152 6.15 25.13 -17.59
CA LYS A 152 7.22 24.17 -17.89
C LYS A 152 7.67 24.25 -19.36
N LEU A 153 6.72 24.40 -20.30
CA LEU A 153 6.99 24.58 -21.72
C LEU A 153 7.68 25.93 -22.02
N GLU A 154 7.22 27.01 -21.40
CA GLU A 154 7.82 28.35 -21.54
C GLU A 154 9.25 28.38 -21.00
N ALA A 155 9.50 27.79 -19.83
CA ALA A 155 10.84 27.65 -19.26
C ALA A 155 11.77 26.80 -20.15
N ALA A 156 11.28 25.70 -20.72
CA ALA A 156 12.05 24.89 -21.68
C ALA A 156 12.36 25.65 -22.98
N GLY A 157 11.40 26.47 -23.46
CA GLY A 157 11.60 27.36 -24.60
C GLY A 157 12.66 28.45 -24.33
N ALA A 158 12.62 29.07 -23.15
CA ALA A 158 13.60 30.06 -22.71
C ALA A 158 15.01 29.45 -22.61
N ALA A 159 15.15 28.29 -21.95
CA ALA A 159 16.42 27.58 -21.83
C ALA A 159 17.00 27.18 -23.20
N LYS A 160 16.16 26.76 -24.15
CA LYS A 160 16.58 26.50 -25.54
C LYS A 160 17.06 27.77 -26.25
N ALA A 161 16.39 28.91 -26.05
CA ALA A 161 16.78 30.19 -26.62
C ALA A 161 18.08 30.75 -26.00
N GLU A 162 18.35 30.47 -24.72
CA GLU A 162 19.60 30.79 -24.03
C GLU A 162 20.76 29.93 -24.55
N ALA A 163 20.59 28.61 -24.61
CA ALA A 163 21.60 27.68 -25.15
C ALA A 163 22.00 27.99 -26.61
N LEU A 164 21.08 28.53 -27.43
CA LEU A 164 21.40 29.00 -28.78
C LEU A 164 22.24 30.28 -28.79
N LYS A 165 22.02 31.22 -27.86
CA LYS A 165 22.86 32.43 -27.70
C LYS A 165 24.28 32.06 -27.25
N ASP A 166 24.40 31.08 -26.36
CA ASP A 166 25.69 30.56 -25.88
C ASP A 166 26.43 29.78 -26.97
N LEU A 167 25.72 29.01 -27.80
CA LEU A 167 26.31 28.37 -28.98
C LEU A 167 26.85 29.43 -29.96
N ASP A 168 26.14 30.53 -30.18
CA ASP A 168 26.58 31.60 -31.07
C ASP A 168 27.66 32.50 -30.47
N SER A 169 27.72 32.70 -29.15
CA SER A 169 28.85 33.36 -28.50
C SER A 169 30.11 32.48 -28.56
N ALA A 170 29.98 31.17 -28.34
CA ALA A 170 31.06 30.20 -28.48
C ALA A 170 31.61 30.13 -29.92
N LYS A 171 30.76 30.19 -30.95
CA LYS A 171 31.21 30.33 -32.35
C LYS A 171 32.03 31.60 -32.56
N ARG A 172 31.53 32.76 -32.13
CA ARG A 172 32.26 34.05 -32.26
C ARG A 172 33.62 34.01 -31.57
N HIS A 173 33.72 33.45 -30.36
CA HIS A 173 35.00 33.27 -29.68
C HIS A 173 35.92 32.26 -30.38
N MET A 174 35.38 31.20 -30.99
CA MET A 174 36.16 30.26 -31.79
C MET A 174 36.79 30.95 -33.01
N ASP A 175 36.03 31.81 -33.70
CA ASP A 175 36.50 32.54 -34.88
C ASP A 175 37.44 33.71 -34.51
N GLU A 176 37.20 34.38 -33.39
CA GLU A 176 38.13 35.34 -32.78
C GLU A 176 39.46 34.65 -32.41
N LEU A 177 39.41 33.45 -31.85
CA LEU A 177 40.60 32.65 -31.53
C LEU A 177 41.36 32.22 -32.80
N LYS A 178 40.68 31.77 -33.86
CA LYS A 178 41.31 31.48 -35.17
C LYS A 178 42.03 32.72 -35.72
N LEU A 179 41.36 33.88 -35.73
CA LEU A 179 41.96 35.14 -36.16
C LEU A 179 43.12 35.60 -35.26
N SER A 180 43.11 35.22 -33.98
CA SER A 180 44.23 35.49 -33.06
C SER A 180 45.42 34.55 -33.31
N LEU A 181 45.15 33.29 -33.69
CA LEU A 181 46.18 32.30 -34.06
C LEU A 181 46.85 32.70 -35.37
N GLU A 182 46.10 32.99 -36.43
CA GLU A 182 46.62 33.46 -37.73
C GLU A 182 47.47 34.75 -37.57
N LYS A 183 47.03 35.68 -36.70
CA LYS A 183 47.83 36.87 -36.33
C LYS A 183 49.09 36.51 -35.54
N SER A 184 49.04 35.50 -34.67
CA SER A 184 50.22 35.02 -33.94
C SER A 184 51.21 34.32 -34.87
N GLU A 185 50.75 33.50 -35.81
CA GLU A 185 51.58 32.79 -36.79
C GLU A 185 52.25 33.77 -37.76
N THR A 186 51.52 34.77 -38.27
CA THR A 186 52.09 35.83 -39.11
C THR A 186 53.04 36.75 -38.33
N GLN A 187 52.74 37.07 -37.07
CA GLN A 187 53.69 37.78 -36.19
C GLN A 187 54.91 36.93 -35.85
N GLU A 188 54.79 35.60 -35.75
CA GLU A 188 55.91 34.69 -35.51
C GLU A 188 56.81 34.59 -36.76
N THR A 189 56.25 34.53 -37.97
CA THR A 189 57.07 34.56 -39.21
C THR A 189 57.77 35.90 -39.40
N GLN A 190 57.11 37.03 -39.10
CA GLN A 190 57.76 38.34 -39.08
C GLN A 190 58.85 38.41 -38.00
N ALA A 191 58.57 37.94 -36.77
CA ALA A 191 59.54 37.94 -35.67
C ALA A 191 60.75 37.03 -35.95
N LYS A 192 60.59 35.94 -36.72
CA LYS A 192 61.71 35.13 -37.21
C LYS A 192 62.58 35.91 -38.19
N GLN A 193 62.00 36.56 -39.20
CA GLN A 193 62.75 37.42 -40.14
C GLN A 193 63.44 38.59 -39.43
N ASP A 194 62.75 39.23 -38.48
CA ASP A 194 63.31 40.31 -37.66
C ASP A 194 64.40 39.79 -36.70
N SER A 195 64.29 38.54 -36.22
CA SER A 195 65.32 37.87 -35.41
C SER A 195 66.54 37.49 -36.24
N GLU A 196 66.38 37.00 -37.47
CA GLU A 196 67.48 36.76 -38.40
C GLU A 196 68.20 38.07 -38.76
N LEU A 197 67.44 39.14 -39.02
CA LEU A 197 67.98 40.48 -39.22
C LEU A 197 68.67 41.04 -37.97
N ALA A 198 68.13 40.76 -36.78
CA ALA A 198 68.73 41.15 -35.50
C ALA A 198 69.97 40.31 -35.17
N GLU A 199 70.04 39.04 -35.58
CA GLU A 199 71.21 38.17 -35.42
C GLU A 199 72.33 38.55 -36.39
N LEU A 200 72.00 38.90 -37.64
CA LEU A 200 72.95 39.50 -38.58
C LEU A 200 73.49 40.84 -38.06
N ARG A 201 72.61 41.72 -37.55
CA ARG A 201 73.01 42.97 -36.87
C ARG A 201 73.75 42.72 -35.56
N PHE A 202 73.50 41.61 -34.86
CA PHE A 202 74.23 41.22 -33.66
C PHE A 202 75.62 40.70 -34.00
N GLU A 203 75.81 39.94 -35.08
CA GLU A 203 77.12 39.55 -35.59
C GLU A 203 77.90 40.74 -36.17
N GLU A 204 77.22 41.69 -36.81
CA GLU A 204 77.80 42.98 -37.22
C GLU A 204 78.22 43.81 -35.99
N MET A 205 77.34 43.95 -34.99
CA MET A 205 77.69 44.54 -33.70
C MET A 205 78.76 43.76 -32.95
N LYS A 206 78.84 42.43 -33.04
CA LYS A 206 79.87 41.62 -32.39
C LYS A 206 81.26 41.83 -33.04
N LYS A 207 81.29 42.30 -34.28
CA LYS A 207 82.47 42.83 -34.98
C LYS A 207 82.70 44.33 -34.66
N GLY A 208 81.64 45.10 -34.37
CA GLY A 208 81.68 46.53 -34.05
C GLY A 208 81.86 46.90 -32.56
N ILE A 209 81.55 46.02 -31.61
CA ILE A 209 81.67 46.22 -30.16
C ILE A 209 83.12 45.93 -29.73
N THR A 210 84.04 46.67 -30.35
CA THR A 210 85.36 46.98 -29.81
C THR A 210 85.38 48.39 -29.18
N GLY A 211 84.19 48.93 -28.85
CA GLY A 211 83.96 50.20 -28.17
C GLY A 211 83.44 50.07 -26.72
N LYS A 212 83.78 51.04 -25.86
CA LYS A 212 83.56 50.97 -24.40
C LYS A 212 82.42 51.88 -23.91
N GLU A 213 81.17 51.46 -24.10
CA GLU A 213 79.97 52.15 -23.59
C GLU A 213 78.97 51.12 -22.99
N SER A 214 78.10 51.43 -22.02
CA SER A 214 77.97 52.58 -21.12
C SER A 214 77.54 52.08 -19.72
N PHE A 215 77.83 52.84 -18.66
CA PHE A 215 77.41 52.50 -17.29
C PHE A 215 75.88 52.47 -17.14
N ALA A 216 75.16 53.36 -17.84
CA ALA A 216 73.71 53.44 -17.80
C ALA A 216 73.02 52.18 -18.37
N ALA A 217 73.53 51.64 -19.49
CA ALA A 217 73.01 50.41 -20.07
C ALA A 217 73.20 49.20 -19.13
N LYS A 218 74.35 49.13 -18.43
CA LYS A 218 74.59 48.11 -17.39
C LYS A 218 73.64 48.26 -16.20
N ALA A 219 73.34 49.49 -15.77
CA ALA A 219 72.38 49.74 -14.70
C ALA A 219 70.95 49.35 -15.09
N GLN A 220 70.48 49.72 -16.29
CA GLN A 220 69.18 49.31 -16.81
C GLN A 220 69.06 47.77 -16.93
N LEU A 221 70.11 47.09 -17.42
CA LEU A 221 70.16 45.64 -17.53
C LEU A 221 70.17 44.94 -16.16
N ALA A 222 70.82 45.52 -15.15
CA ALA A 222 70.75 45.01 -13.77
C ALA A 222 69.35 45.16 -13.17
N LEU A 223 68.71 46.32 -13.35
CA LEU A 223 67.37 46.62 -12.85
C LEU A 223 66.29 45.77 -13.56
N ALA A 224 66.46 45.50 -14.86
CA ALA A 224 65.65 44.53 -15.60
C ALA A 224 65.80 43.11 -15.02
N LYS A 225 67.05 42.65 -14.77
CA LYS A 225 67.30 41.34 -14.14
C LYS A 225 66.68 41.22 -12.74
N GLU A 226 66.70 42.28 -11.94
CA GLU A 226 66.04 42.29 -10.63
C GLU A 226 64.51 42.16 -10.76
N ARG A 227 63.89 42.90 -11.70
CA ARG A 227 62.46 42.79 -11.99
C ARG A 227 62.06 41.42 -12.51
N HIS A 228 62.86 40.82 -13.40
CA HIS A 228 62.63 39.45 -13.88
C HIS A 228 62.81 38.41 -12.75
N SER A 229 63.86 38.53 -11.93
CA SER A 229 64.08 37.68 -10.76
C SER A 229 62.87 37.70 -9.81
N LYS A 230 62.37 38.91 -9.51
CA LYS A 230 61.16 39.07 -8.70
C LYS A 230 59.93 38.43 -9.37
N ALA A 231 59.69 38.70 -10.64
CA ALA A 231 58.55 38.11 -11.38
C ALA A 231 58.61 36.58 -11.42
N VAL A 232 59.80 35.98 -11.57
CA VAL A 232 60.01 34.53 -11.48
C VAL A 232 59.71 34.03 -10.07
N SER A 233 60.18 34.72 -9.01
CA SER A 233 59.88 34.31 -7.63
C SER A 233 58.39 34.40 -7.28
N ASP A 234 57.68 35.42 -7.78
CA ASP A 234 56.23 35.51 -7.63
C ASP A 234 55.52 34.39 -8.42
N LEU A 235 55.95 34.09 -9.66
CA LEU A 235 55.42 32.96 -10.47
C LEU A 235 55.63 31.58 -9.84
N VAL A 236 56.75 31.35 -9.16
CA VAL A 236 57.01 30.10 -8.43
C VAL A 236 56.05 29.93 -7.25
N SER A 237 55.77 31.01 -6.50
CA SER A 237 54.73 31.02 -5.45
C SER A 237 53.37 30.58 -6.00
N VAL A 238 52.94 31.12 -7.16
CA VAL A 238 51.67 30.70 -7.79
C VAL A 238 51.67 29.22 -8.16
N ARG A 239 52.80 28.71 -8.66
CA ARG A 239 52.92 27.30 -9.05
C ARG A 239 52.75 26.38 -7.82
N GLU A 240 53.39 26.72 -6.71
CA GLU A 240 53.28 25.98 -5.45
C GLU A 240 51.86 26.06 -4.85
N GLU A 241 51.23 27.23 -4.89
CA GLU A 241 49.83 27.44 -4.46
C GLU A 241 48.83 26.62 -5.29
N ILE A 242 48.95 26.61 -6.63
CA ILE A 242 48.10 25.82 -7.53
C ILE A 242 48.35 24.31 -7.36
N GLU A 243 49.60 23.89 -7.17
CA GLU A 243 49.96 22.47 -6.97
C GLU A 243 49.40 21.95 -5.62
N SER A 244 49.36 22.79 -4.58
CA SER A 244 48.67 22.50 -3.31
C SER A 244 47.15 22.35 -3.49
N LEU A 245 46.49 23.34 -4.12
CA LEU A 245 45.04 23.30 -4.37
C LEU A 245 44.63 22.10 -5.25
N HIS A 246 45.50 21.69 -6.18
CA HIS A 246 45.27 20.51 -7.00
C HIS A 246 45.35 19.21 -6.19
N GLY A 247 46.29 19.11 -5.23
CA GLY A 247 46.36 18.01 -4.27
C GLY A 247 45.11 17.92 -3.38
N GLU A 248 44.64 19.05 -2.85
CA GLU A 248 43.39 19.12 -2.07
C GLU A 248 42.18 18.69 -2.89
N TYR A 249 42.06 19.17 -4.13
CA TYR A 249 41.01 18.77 -5.07
C TYR A 249 41.00 17.26 -5.33
N ILE A 250 42.17 16.64 -5.57
CA ILE A 250 42.29 15.19 -5.78
C ILE A 250 41.86 14.42 -4.53
N SER A 251 42.33 14.83 -3.35
CA SER A 251 41.93 14.20 -2.08
C SER A 251 40.41 14.24 -1.90
N LEU A 252 39.80 15.41 -2.11
CA LEU A 252 38.38 15.62 -1.89
C LEU A 252 37.48 14.88 -2.92
N VAL A 253 37.93 14.77 -4.18
CA VAL A 253 37.28 13.90 -5.17
C VAL A 253 37.37 12.43 -4.74
N SER A 254 38.51 11.97 -4.23
CA SER A 254 38.64 10.59 -3.73
C SER A 254 37.74 10.32 -2.51
N GLU A 255 37.58 11.30 -1.60
CA GLU A 255 36.65 11.22 -0.48
C GLU A 255 35.19 11.16 -0.92
N ARG A 256 34.80 11.98 -1.92
CA ARG A 256 33.48 11.91 -2.57
C ARG A 256 33.22 10.51 -3.12
N ASP A 257 34.19 9.92 -3.81
CA ASP A 257 34.03 8.64 -4.52
C ASP A 257 34.03 7.44 -3.54
N ILE A 258 34.69 7.58 -2.39
CA ILE A 258 34.56 6.66 -1.25
C ILE A 258 33.19 6.82 -0.56
N ALA A 259 32.62 8.02 -0.51
CA ALA A 259 31.32 8.27 0.09
C ALA A 259 30.16 7.79 -0.81
N ILE A 260 30.25 7.98 -2.13
CA ILE A 260 29.29 7.49 -3.13
C ILE A 260 29.21 5.95 -3.07
N ARG A 261 30.34 5.24 -3.16
CA ARG A 261 30.36 3.77 -3.08
C ARG A 261 29.77 3.23 -1.77
N LYS A 262 29.94 3.95 -0.66
CA LYS A 262 29.32 3.59 0.63
C LYS A 262 27.82 3.88 0.71
N ALA A 263 27.28 4.73 -0.16
CA ALA A 263 25.84 4.90 -0.34
C ALA A 263 25.29 3.80 -1.28
N GLU A 264 25.99 3.47 -2.37
CA GLU A 264 25.66 2.35 -3.27
C GLU A 264 25.65 1.01 -2.51
N GLU A 265 26.72 0.70 -1.77
CA GLU A 265 26.80 -0.46 -0.85
C GLU A 265 25.70 -0.47 0.23
N ALA A 266 25.07 0.66 0.53
CA ALA A 266 23.95 0.72 1.48
C ALA A 266 22.61 0.51 0.76
N ILE A 267 22.46 1.01 -0.47
CA ILE A 267 21.29 0.76 -1.33
C ILE A 267 21.17 -0.73 -1.64
N ASP A 268 22.25 -1.40 -2.04
CA ASP A 268 22.24 -2.85 -2.34
C ASP A 268 21.73 -3.68 -1.15
N LYS A 269 22.22 -3.37 0.05
CA LYS A 269 21.79 -4.01 1.31
C LYS A 269 20.36 -3.63 1.69
N SER A 270 19.88 -2.45 1.29
CA SER A 270 18.48 -2.06 1.46
C SER A 270 17.57 -2.92 0.57
N ILE A 271 17.91 -3.08 -0.71
CA ILE A 271 17.17 -3.90 -1.69
C ILE A 271 17.14 -5.37 -1.28
N GLU A 272 18.21 -5.89 -0.67
CA GLU A 272 18.22 -7.25 -0.11
C GLU A 272 17.23 -7.41 1.06
N ILE A 273 17.19 -6.48 2.01
CA ILE A 273 16.26 -6.56 3.15
C ILE A 273 14.82 -6.19 2.75
N GLU A 274 14.63 -5.34 1.74
CA GLU A 274 13.33 -5.00 1.15
C GLU A 274 12.64 -6.25 0.60
N LYS A 275 13.34 -7.09 -0.16
CA LYS A 275 12.82 -8.41 -0.60
C LYS A 275 12.44 -9.32 0.57
N VAL A 276 13.25 -9.36 1.62
CA VAL A 276 12.91 -10.13 2.84
C VAL A 276 11.69 -9.55 3.56
N VAL A 277 11.44 -8.24 3.48
CA VAL A 277 10.22 -7.60 3.97
C VAL A 277 9.01 -7.94 3.08
N GLU A 278 9.16 -7.98 1.75
CA GLU A 278 8.13 -8.45 0.83
C GLU A 278 7.76 -9.93 1.12
N ASP A 279 8.74 -10.82 1.17
CA ASP A 279 8.57 -12.25 1.50
C ASP A 279 7.84 -12.45 2.85
N LEU A 280 8.28 -11.75 3.91
CA LEU A 280 7.64 -11.81 5.23
C LEU A 280 6.23 -11.21 5.23
N THR A 281 5.95 -10.23 4.38
CA THR A 281 4.62 -9.64 4.23
C THR A 281 3.68 -10.60 3.51
N LEU A 282 4.16 -11.36 2.53
CA LEU A 282 3.41 -12.45 1.88
C LEU A 282 3.19 -13.64 2.84
N GLU A 283 4.19 -14.03 3.64
CA GLU A 283 4.05 -15.02 4.74
C GLU A 283 2.96 -14.57 5.74
N LEU A 284 2.92 -13.27 6.07
CA LEU A 284 1.94 -12.69 6.99
C LEU A 284 0.52 -12.62 6.39
N ILE A 285 0.37 -12.24 5.13
CA ILE A 285 -0.93 -12.19 4.44
C ILE A 285 -1.55 -13.59 4.38
N THR A 286 -0.79 -14.57 3.88
CA THR A 286 -1.27 -15.96 3.77
C THR A 286 -1.58 -16.59 5.14
N MET A 287 -0.77 -16.32 6.17
CA MET A 287 -1.07 -16.74 7.54
C MET A 287 -2.32 -16.06 8.12
N LYS A 288 -2.59 -14.80 7.76
CA LYS A 288 -3.84 -14.10 8.13
C LYS A 288 -5.05 -14.70 7.41
N GLU A 289 -4.95 -15.01 6.12
CA GLU A 289 -6.03 -15.65 5.36
C GLU A 289 -6.38 -17.04 5.92
N LEU A 290 -5.37 -17.84 6.29
CA LEU A 290 -5.56 -19.11 7.00
C LEU A 290 -6.21 -18.90 8.38
N LEU A 291 -5.81 -17.87 9.12
CA LEU A 291 -6.38 -17.54 10.42
C LEU A 291 -7.86 -17.10 10.30
N ASP A 292 -8.20 -16.26 9.33
CA ASP A 292 -9.56 -15.79 9.08
C ASP A 292 -10.46 -16.96 8.62
N SER A 293 -9.94 -17.87 7.79
CA SER A 293 -10.59 -19.12 7.39
C SER A 293 -10.88 -20.03 8.60
N ALA A 294 -9.90 -20.22 9.50
CA ALA A 294 -10.08 -21.03 10.70
C ALA A 294 -11.10 -20.43 11.70
N HIS A 295 -11.20 -19.09 11.78
CA HIS A 295 -12.29 -18.45 12.53
C HIS A 295 -13.65 -18.68 11.87
N SER A 296 -13.73 -18.69 10.54
CA SER A 296 -14.97 -18.99 9.82
C SER A 296 -15.47 -20.42 10.11
N GLU A 297 -14.60 -21.43 10.07
CA GLU A 297 -14.97 -22.80 10.42
C GLU A 297 -15.42 -22.89 11.90
N HIS A 298 -14.70 -22.25 12.82
CA HIS A 298 -15.09 -22.21 14.23
C HIS A 298 -16.48 -21.59 14.43
N LEU A 299 -16.78 -20.48 13.73
CA LEU A 299 -18.08 -19.82 13.80
C LEU A 299 -19.20 -20.70 13.21
N GLU A 300 -18.96 -21.39 12.10
CA GLU A 300 -19.93 -22.34 11.52
C GLU A 300 -20.25 -23.50 12.48
N VAL A 301 -19.23 -24.08 13.12
CA VAL A 301 -19.40 -25.15 14.11
C VAL A 301 -20.13 -24.66 15.38
N GLU A 302 -19.93 -23.41 15.77
CA GLU A 302 -20.65 -22.77 16.88
C GLU A 302 -22.12 -22.48 16.51
N GLU A 303 -22.40 -22.01 15.28
CA GLU A 303 -23.76 -21.78 14.77
C GLU A 303 -24.55 -23.09 14.66
N GLN A 304 -23.96 -24.14 14.07
CA GLN A 304 -24.55 -25.49 14.02
C GLN A 304 -24.93 -26.00 15.42
N ARG A 305 -24.13 -25.67 16.43
CA ARG A 305 -24.35 -25.99 17.84
C ARG A 305 -25.53 -25.21 18.45
N ILE A 306 -25.67 -23.92 18.11
CA ILE A 306 -26.76 -23.06 18.59
C ILE A 306 -28.07 -23.50 17.94
N ASN A 307 -28.09 -23.70 16.62
CA ASN A 307 -29.27 -24.11 15.87
C ASN A 307 -29.80 -25.47 16.38
N PHE A 308 -28.93 -26.48 16.56
CA PHE A 308 -29.33 -27.76 17.14
C PHE A 308 -29.90 -27.64 18.56
N ALA A 309 -29.36 -26.75 19.39
CA ALA A 309 -29.89 -26.52 20.75
C ALA A 309 -31.27 -25.84 20.72
N LEU A 310 -31.47 -24.88 19.81
CA LEU A 310 -32.78 -24.24 19.59
C LEU A 310 -33.82 -25.23 19.07
N ASP A 311 -33.49 -26.05 18.08
CA ASP A 311 -34.38 -27.09 17.54
C ASP A 311 -34.82 -28.05 18.66
N TRP A 312 -33.85 -28.59 19.43
CA TRP A 312 -34.11 -29.45 20.58
C TRP A 312 -34.97 -28.79 21.66
N ASP A 313 -34.70 -27.53 21.99
CA ASP A 313 -35.51 -26.78 22.96
C ASP A 313 -36.94 -26.56 22.43
N THR A 314 -37.15 -26.32 21.13
CA THR A 314 -38.51 -26.24 20.58
C THR A 314 -39.25 -27.57 20.63
N GLU A 315 -38.61 -28.69 20.27
CA GLU A 315 -39.22 -30.03 20.39
C GLU A 315 -39.58 -30.34 21.84
N ASN A 316 -38.65 -30.13 22.78
CA ASN A 316 -38.88 -30.34 24.21
C ASN A 316 -40.02 -29.45 24.76
N ASN A 317 -40.11 -28.19 24.35
CA ASN A 317 -41.24 -27.31 24.72
C ASN A 317 -42.59 -27.81 24.16
N THR A 318 -42.62 -28.33 22.92
CA THR A 318 -43.87 -28.90 22.38
C THR A 318 -44.31 -30.15 23.15
N LEU A 319 -43.37 -31.06 23.44
CA LEU A 319 -43.61 -32.27 24.24
C LEU A 319 -44.08 -31.94 25.67
N GLU A 320 -43.52 -30.91 26.32
CA GLU A 320 -44.02 -30.46 27.62
C GLU A 320 -45.45 -29.90 27.53
N SER A 321 -45.78 -29.19 26.45
CA SER A 321 -47.12 -28.62 26.25
C SER A 321 -48.20 -29.71 26.04
N ASP A 322 -47.90 -30.76 25.28
CA ASP A 322 -48.80 -31.90 25.09
C ASP A 322 -48.90 -32.77 26.34
N LEU A 323 -47.81 -32.94 27.10
CA LEU A 323 -47.84 -33.59 28.41
C LEU A 323 -48.76 -32.84 29.38
N ARG A 324 -48.61 -31.52 29.52
CA ARG A 324 -49.49 -30.68 30.36
C ARG A 324 -50.96 -30.76 29.94
N LYS A 325 -51.24 -30.88 28.64
CA LYS A 325 -52.59 -31.07 28.11
C LYS A 325 -53.16 -32.44 28.51
N ALA A 326 -52.40 -33.52 28.29
CA ALA A 326 -52.81 -34.88 28.68
C ALA A 326 -53.02 -35.02 30.19
N GLU A 327 -52.18 -34.39 31.02
CA GLU A 327 -52.40 -34.29 32.46
C GLU A 327 -53.69 -33.53 32.84
N GLY A 328 -54.05 -32.50 32.07
CA GLY A 328 -55.28 -31.73 32.25
C GLY A 328 -56.51 -32.57 31.94
N GLU A 329 -56.50 -33.28 30.82
CA GLU A 329 -57.56 -34.22 30.41
C GLU A 329 -57.70 -35.37 31.42
N MET A 330 -56.59 -35.95 31.89
CA MET A 330 -56.57 -36.97 32.94
C MET A 330 -57.15 -36.46 34.27
N ARG A 331 -56.84 -35.21 34.67
CA ARG A 331 -57.42 -34.57 35.86
C ARG A 331 -58.94 -34.41 35.73
N GLN A 332 -59.43 -33.95 34.57
CA GLN A 332 -60.87 -33.82 34.31
C GLN A 332 -61.58 -35.19 34.34
N LEU A 333 -61.00 -36.22 33.74
CA LEU A 333 -61.57 -37.58 33.77
C LEU A 333 -61.59 -38.17 35.18
N SER A 334 -60.58 -37.86 36.01
CA SER A 334 -60.55 -38.27 37.43
C SER A 334 -61.66 -37.59 38.25
N GLU A 335 -61.88 -36.28 38.07
CA GLU A 335 -62.99 -35.56 38.71
C GLU A 335 -64.36 -36.08 38.25
N GLN A 336 -64.52 -36.37 36.96
CA GLN A 336 -65.73 -37.02 36.44
C GLN A 336 -65.95 -38.40 37.07
N LEU A 337 -64.90 -39.22 37.23
CA LEU A 337 -64.98 -40.53 37.88
C LEU A 337 -65.39 -40.44 39.36
N LEU A 338 -64.86 -39.44 40.10
CA LEU A 338 -65.30 -39.17 41.47
C LEU A 338 -66.79 -38.79 41.53
N SER A 339 -67.24 -37.91 40.63
CA SER A 339 -68.67 -37.55 40.52
C SER A 339 -69.57 -38.73 40.14
N ALA A 340 -69.08 -39.65 39.29
CA ALA A 340 -69.78 -40.87 38.91
C ALA A 340 -69.91 -41.84 40.09
N ASN A 341 -68.93 -41.90 40.98
CA ASN A 341 -68.96 -42.73 42.18
C ASN A 341 -69.94 -42.19 43.25
N ASP A 342 -70.05 -40.86 43.40
CA ASP A 342 -71.10 -40.24 44.23
C ASP A 342 -72.51 -40.47 43.63
N LEU A 343 -72.68 -40.34 42.31
CA LEU A 343 -73.94 -40.73 41.67
C LEU A 343 -74.28 -42.22 41.87
N LYS A 344 -73.28 -43.10 41.90
CA LYS A 344 -73.45 -44.54 42.18
C LYS A 344 -73.90 -44.80 43.63
N SER A 345 -73.28 -44.19 44.64
CA SER A 345 -73.68 -44.37 46.04
C SER A 345 -75.08 -43.78 46.32
N ARG A 346 -75.42 -42.66 45.68
CA ARG A 346 -76.79 -42.08 45.69
C ARG A 346 -77.81 -42.99 45.01
N PHE A 347 -77.43 -43.68 43.93
CA PHE A 347 -78.28 -44.68 43.27
C PHE A 347 -78.48 -45.93 44.14
N GLU A 348 -77.43 -46.43 44.80
CA GLU A 348 -77.49 -47.58 45.70
C GLU A 348 -78.38 -47.30 46.93
N THR A 349 -78.24 -46.13 47.55
CA THR A 349 -79.10 -45.68 48.66
C THR A 349 -80.55 -45.40 48.25
N ALA A 350 -80.79 -44.83 47.06
CA ALA A 350 -82.14 -44.72 46.51
C ALA A 350 -82.77 -46.09 46.20
N SER A 351 -81.95 -47.08 45.82
CA SER A 351 -82.40 -48.45 45.54
C SER A 351 -82.73 -49.25 46.80
N THR A 352 -81.98 -49.09 47.90
CA THR A 352 -82.33 -49.71 49.19
C THR A 352 -83.56 -49.06 49.83
N LEU A 353 -83.70 -47.73 49.74
CA LEU A 353 -84.93 -47.03 50.14
C LEU A 353 -86.14 -47.50 49.34
N LEU A 354 -85.98 -47.68 48.02
CA LEU A 354 -87.02 -48.23 47.14
C LEU A 354 -87.44 -49.64 47.57
N LEU A 355 -86.48 -50.54 47.84
CA LEU A 355 -86.75 -51.89 48.34
C LEU A 355 -87.53 -51.85 49.66
N ASN A 356 -87.09 -51.02 50.62
CA ASN A 356 -87.76 -50.84 51.90
C ASN A 356 -89.20 -50.35 51.73
N LEU A 357 -89.46 -49.33 50.91
CA LEU A 357 -90.82 -48.86 50.62
C LEU A 357 -91.67 -49.92 49.92
N THR A 358 -91.10 -50.74 49.01
CA THR A 358 -91.86 -51.86 48.42
C THR A 358 -92.21 -52.94 49.44
N ALA A 359 -91.31 -53.24 50.38
CA ALA A 359 -91.57 -54.19 51.46
C ALA A 359 -92.60 -53.64 52.46
N GLU A 360 -92.53 -52.35 52.79
CA GLU A 360 -93.50 -51.68 53.65
C GLU A 360 -94.89 -51.66 53.00
N VAL A 361 -95.03 -51.20 51.75
CA VAL A 361 -96.32 -51.20 51.02
C VAL A 361 -96.85 -52.63 50.86
N ALA A 362 -96.00 -53.62 50.56
CA ALA A 362 -96.42 -55.02 50.54
C ALA A 362 -96.88 -55.52 51.92
N SER A 363 -96.24 -55.10 53.01
CA SER A 363 -96.66 -55.44 54.38
C SER A 363 -97.98 -54.77 54.78
N TYR A 364 -98.23 -53.54 54.34
CA TYR A 364 -99.50 -52.84 54.56
C TYR A 364 -100.64 -53.46 53.74
N VAL A 365 -100.45 -53.70 52.45
CA VAL A 365 -101.44 -54.41 51.61
C VAL A 365 -101.75 -55.78 52.20
N LYS A 366 -100.72 -56.54 52.62
CA LYS A 366 -100.89 -57.84 53.29
C LYS A 366 -101.58 -57.72 54.66
N ARG A 367 -101.37 -56.63 55.40
CA ARG A 367 -102.01 -56.35 56.70
C ARG A 367 -103.51 -56.07 56.54
N GLU A 368 -103.91 -55.30 55.54
CA GLU A 368 -105.34 -55.01 55.31
C GLU A 368 -106.08 -56.26 54.77
N VAL A 369 -105.46 -57.07 53.90
CA VAL A 369 -106.01 -58.36 53.42
C VAL A 369 -106.26 -59.39 54.55
N TYR A 370 -105.64 -59.23 55.73
CA TYR A 370 -105.92 -60.04 56.92
C TYR A 370 -106.93 -59.41 57.90
N LYS A 371 -107.48 -58.21 57.63
CA LYS A 371 -108.53 -57.59 58.45
C LYS A 371 -109.95 -57.85 57.97
N ASP A 372 -110.14 -58.34 56.74
CA ASP A 372 -111.45 -58.59 56.11
C ASP A 372 -112.25 -59.77 56.75
N GLN A 373 -112.08 -60.05 58.05
CA GLN A 373 -112.78 -61.11 58.79
C GLN A 373 -113.32 -60.72 60.17
N GLU A 374 -113.09 -59.50 60.70
CA GLU A 374 -113.73 -59.02 61.93
C GLU A 374 -114.33 -57.60 61.81
N GLY A 375 -115.17 -57.25 62.80
CA GLY A 375 -116.21 -56.22 62.71
C GLY A 375 -115.78 -54.73 62.71
N PRO A 376 -116.76 -53.81 62.64
CA PRO A 376 -116.53 -52.42 62.30
C PRO A 376 -115.79 -51.62 63.37
N THR A 377 -114.73 -50.93 62.94
CA THR A 377 -114.08 -49.83 63.67
C THR A 377 -114.02 -48.60 62.76
N ASN A 378 -114.08 -47.40 63.36
CA ASN A 378 -114.37 -46.10 62.74
C ASN A 378 -113.91 -45.92 61.28
N ASP A 379 -114.81 -45.49 60.39
CA ASP A 379 -114.48 -45.14 58.99
C ASP A 379 -113.35 -44.10 58.87
N SER A 380 -113.22 -43.21 59.87
CA SER A 380 -112.12 -42.24 59.98
C SER A 380 -110.74 -42.91 59.93
N ASP A 381 -110.57 -44.03 60.62
CA ASP A 381 -109.29 -44.75 60.68
C ASP A 381 -109.01 -45.50 59.36
N ARG A 382 -110.05 -46.09 58.73
CA ARG A 382 -109.91 -46.69 57.39
C ARG A 382 -109.57 -45.65 56.32
N ILE A 383 -110.16 -44.45 56.39
CA ILE A 383 -109.82 -43.33 55.49
C ILE A 383 -108.40 -42.83 55.77
N SER A 384 -108.00 -42.68 57.04
CA SER A 384 -106.63 -42.31 57.44
C SER A 384 -105.57 -43.30 56.92
N LEU A 385 -105.85 -44.61 57.00
CA LEU A 385 -105.01 -45.67 56.45
C LEU A 385 -104.99 -45.64 54.91
N GLN A 386 -106.12 -45.44 54.25
CA GLN A 386 -106.19 -45.35 52.79
C GLN A 386 -105.43 -44.13 52.25
N VAL A 387 -105.50 -42.98 52.93
CA VAL A 387 -104.73 -41.77 52.59
C VAL A 387 -103.23 -42.03 52.74
N LYS A 388 -102.79 -42.69 53.82
CA LYS A 388 -101.38 -43.09 54.02
C LYS A 388 -100.90 -44.08 52.94
N LEU A 389 -101.74 -45.06 52.57
CA LEU A 389 -101.43 -46.01 51.50
C LEU A 389 -101.28 -45.30 50.15
N VAL A 390 -102.17 -44.36 49.81
CA VAL A 390 -102.08 -43.57 48.57
C VAL A 390 -100.87 -42.62 48.57
N ALA A 391 -100.52 -42.02 49.71
CA ALA A 391 -99.30 -41.22 49.87
C ALA A 391 -98.05 -42.08 49.63
N ALA A 392 -97.89 -43.19 50.35
CA ALA A 392 -96.78 -44.13 50.17
C ALA A 392 -96.70 -44.70 48.75
N GLN A 393 -97.83 -44.97 48.09
CA GLN A 393 -97.86 -45.37 46.68
C GLN A 393 -97.42 -44.28 45.71
N ASN A 394 -97.61 -43.00 46.03
CA ASN A 394 -97.18 -41.89 45.19
C ASN A 394 -95.70 -41.55 45.42
N GLU A 395 -95.24 -41.53 46.67
CA GLU A 395 -93.80 -41.47 47.01
C GLU A 395 -93.04 -42.62 46.35
N LEU A 396 -93.59 -43.85 46.37
CA LEU A 396 -93.02 -45.01 45.70
C LEU A 396 -92.90 -44.81 44.17
N LYS A 397 -93.86 -44.14 43.52
CA LYS A 397 -93.76 -43.80 42.07
C LYS A 397 -92.66 -42.77 41.83
N GLU A 398 -92.55 -41.76 42.68
CA GLU A 398 -91.53 -40.71 42.55
C GLU A 398 -90.12 -41.26 42.79
N VAL A 399 -89.93 -42.08 43.83
CA VAL A 399 -88.67 -42.77 44.10
C VAL A 399 -88.30 -43.69 42.93
N LYS A 400 -89.23 -44.49 42.39
CA LYS A 400 -88.98 -45.30 41.17
C LYS A 400 -88.51 -44.45 39.98
N ALA A 401 -89.16 -43.32 39.73
CA ALA A 401 -88.79 -42.41 38.65
C ALA A 401 -87.40 -41.76 38.87
N LYS A 402 -87.03 -41.44 40.11
CA LYS A 402 -85.69 -40.96 40.47
C LYS A 402 -84.64 -42.06 40.30
N THR A 403 -84.91 -43.28 40.77
CA THR A 403 -84.01 -44.44 40.69
C THR A 403 -83.71 -44.82 39.23
N GLU A 404 -84.70 -44.91 38.35
CA GLU A 404 -84.46 -45.22 36.93
C GLU A 404 -83.70 -44.07 36.19
N ARG A 405 -83.97 -42.80 36.50
CA ARG A 405 -83.19 -41.68 35.93
C ARG A 405 -81.71 -41.73 36.35
N SER A 406 -81.43 -42.00 37.64
CA SER A 406 -80.06 -42.16 38.14
C SER A 406 -79.37 -43.37 37.52
N LYS A 407 -80.07 -44.51 37.40
CA LYS A 407 -79.61 -45.72 36.72
C LYS A 407 -79.19 -45.46 35.28
N SER A 408 -80.04 -44.81 34.47
CA SER A 408 -79.70 -44.46 33.08
C SER A 408 -78.44 -43.59 32.99
N LYS A 409 -78.21 -42.67 33.93
CA LYS A 409 -76.99 -41.84 33.96
C LYS A 409 -75.75 -42.65 34.39
N VAL A 410 -75.87 -43.55 35.38
CA VAL A 410 -74.79 -44.47 35.78
C VAL A 410 -74.45 -45.45 34.65
N ASP A 411 -75.43 -45.95 33.91
CA ASP A 411 -75.22 -46.86 32.78
C ASP A 411 -74.56 -46.15 31.59
N HIS A 412 -74.93 -44.90 31.30
CA HIS A 412 -74.24 -44.07 30.30
C HIS A 412 -72.77 -43.79 30.69
N LEU A 413 -72.51 -43.41 31.95
CA LEU A 413 -71.15 -43.21 32.45
C LEU A 413 -70.32 -44.50 32.41
N ARG A 414 -70.95 -45.67 32.67
CA ARG A 414 -70.31 -46.98 32.53
C ARG A 414 -69.95 -47.29 31.07
N ALA A 415 -70.81 -46.93 30.12
CA ALA A 415 -70.52 -47.10 28.69
C ALA A 415 -69.31 -46.25 28.25
N VAL A 416 -69.23 -44.99 28.67
CA VAL A 416 -68.08 -44.12 28.42
C VAL A 416 -66.81 -44.68 29.07
N ALA A 417 -66.86 -45.14 30.32
CA ALA A 417 -65.71 -45.74 31.00
C ALA A 417 -65.23 -47.05 30.33
N SER A 418 -66.14 -47.84 29.76
CA SER A 418 -65.79 -49.02 28.96
C SER A 418 -65.18 -48.65 27.60
N ALA A 419 -65.65 -47.59 26.94
CA ALA A 419 -65.05 -47.08 25.71
C ALA A 419 -63.62 -46.58 25.96
N LEU A 420 -63.41 -45.73 26.96
CA LEU A 420 -62.08 -45.24 27.35
C LEU A 420 -61.12 -46.38 27.73
N ARG A 421 -61.61 -47.45 28.37
CA ARG A 421 -60.80 -48.67 28.60
C ARG A 421 -60.43 -49.37 27.29
N ALA A 422 -61.36 -49.51 26.36
CA ALA A 422 -61.07 -50.07 25.04
C ALA A 422 -60.08 -49.19 24.25
N ASP A 423 -60.12 -47.87 24.43
CA ASP A 423 -59.17 -46.94 23.81
C ASP A 423 -57.77 -47.08 24.42
N ILE A 424 -57.66 -47.18 25.74
CA ILE A 424 -56.39 -47.45 26.45
C ILE A 424 -55.79 -48.80 26.03
N GLU A 425 -56.59 -49.88 25.94
CA GLU A 425 -56.09 -51.17 25.45
C GLU A 425 -55.78 -51.15 23.94
N ARG A 426 -56.47 -50.34 23.13
CA ARG A 426 -56.09 -50.11 21.72
C ARG A 426 -54.76 -49.37 21.59
N MET A 427 -54.51 -48.33 22.39
CA MET A 427 -53.22 -47.61 22.37
C MET A 427 -52.06 -48.53 22.75
N LYS A 428 -52.21 -49.37 23.78
CA LYS A 428 -51.24 -50.40 24.19
C LYS A 428 -50.98 -51.49 23.14
N ALA A 429 -51.84 -51.62 22.13
CA ALA A 429 -51.77 -52.67 21.11
C ALA A 429 -51.42 -52.13 19.70
N ALA A 430 -51.68 -50.85 19.43
CA ALA A 430 -51.34 -50.18 18.18
C ALA A 430 -49.86 -49.78 18.11
N GLU A 431 -49.25 -49.50 19.26
CA GLU A 431 -47.82 -49.21 19.41
C GLU A 431 -47.17 -50.20 20.38
N GLY A 432 -45.85 -50.42 20.24
CA GLY A 432 -45.07 -51.39 21.03
C GLY A 432 -44.85 -51.03 22.51
N PHE A 433 -45.74 -50.25 23.13
CA PHE A 433 -45.66 -49.81 24.52
C PHE A 433 -46.02 -50.94 25.50
N HIS A 434 -45.10 -51.90 25.64
CA HIS A 434 -45.15 -52.97 26.62
C HIS A 434 -44.94 -52.42 28.05
N ASN A 435 -46.05 -51.98 28.65
CA ASN A 435 -46.17 -51.28 29.94
C ASN A 435 -45.73 -49.81 29.91
N GLY A 436 -46.48 -48.95 30.61
CA GLY A 436 -46.46 -47.51 30.37
C GLY A 436 -45.27 -46.76 30.99
N ILE A 437 -44.71 -45.82 30.22
CA ILE A 437 -43.76 -44.75 30.59
C ILE A 437 -42.45 -45.21 31.28
N ALA A 438 -42.23 -46.51 31.45
CA ALA A 438 -40.95 -47.09 31.77
C ALA A 438 -40.18 -47.39 30.48
N LEU A 439 -39.51 -46.37 29.91
CA LEU A 439 -38.44 -46.62 28.93
C LEU A 439 -37.48 -47.65 29.55
N PRO A 440 -37.22 -48.81 28.92
CA PRO A 440 -36.31 -49.80 29.48
C PRO A 440 -34.96 -49.13 29.78
N VAL A 441 -34.39 -49.41 30.95
CA VAL A 441 -33.15 -48.74 31.41
C VAL A 441 -32.04 -48.84 30.37
N GLU A 442 -31.93 -49.98 29.69
CA GLU A 442 -31.04 -50.17 28.54
C GLU A 442 -31.30 -49.19 27.39
N TYR A 443 -32.56 -48.95 27.01
CA TYR A 443 -32.90 -48.03 25.92
C TYR A 443 -32.54 -46.58 26.29
N TYR A 444 -32.90 -46.13 27.50
CA TYR A 444 -32.48 -44.83 28.04
C TYR A 444 -30.95 -44.70 28.05
N ASN A 445 -30.24 -45.71 28.56
CA ASN A 445 -28.78 -45.76 28.57
C ASN A 445 -28.20 -45.67 27.14
N THR A 446 -28.80 -46.32 26.13
CA THR A 446 -28.32 -46.22 24.74
C THR A 446 -28.55 -44.84 24.12
N ILE A 447 -29.64 -44.14 24.45
CA ILE A 447 -29.87 -42.76 24.00
C ILE A 447 -28.87 -41.82 24.68
N CYS A 448 -28.74 -41.87 26.01
CA CYS A 448 -27.78 -41.04 26.75
C CYS A 448 -26.33 -41.35 26.37
N LYS A 449 -26.02 -42.57 25.92
CA LYS A 449 -24.72 -42.92 25.34
C LYS A 449 -24.53 -42.24 23.97
N LYS A 450 -25.46 -42.41 23.04
CA LYS A 450 -25.40 -41.79 21.69
C LYS A 450 -25.32 -40.26 21.75
N ALA A 451 -26.10 -39.64 22.63
CA ALA A 451 -26.08 -38.19 22.85
C ALA A 451 -24.70 -37.70 23.30
N ARG A 452 -24.09 -38.39 24.28
CA ARG A 452 -22.73 -38.09 24.76
C ARG A 452 -21.67 -38.35 23.69
N GLU A 453 -21.80 -39.42 22.91
CA GLU A 453 -20.88 -39.72 21.79
C GLU A 453 -20.94 -38.63 20.71
N ALA A 454 -22.14 -38.12 20.37
CA ALA A 454 -22.32 -37.00 19.45
C ALA A 454 -21.76 -35.68 20.02
N GLU A 455 -22.02 -35.38 21.29
CA GLU A 455 -21.48 -34.21 21.98
C GLU A 455 -19.93 -34.26 22.03
N GLU A 456 -19.36 -35.41 22.36
CA GLU A 456 -17.91 -35.64 22.33
C GLU A 456 -17.32 -35.39 20.94
N ILE A 457 -17.95 -35.88 19.87
CA ILE A 457 -17.50 -35.65 18.49
C ILE A 457 -17.54 -34.15 18.16
N ARG A 458 -18.60 -33.44 18.54
CA ARG A 458 -18.72 -31.99 18.32
C ARG A 458 -17.67 -31.21 19.12
N ASN A 459 -17.47 -31.55 20.39
CA ASN A 459 -16.50 -30.88 21.25
C ASN A 459 -15.05 -31.14 20.76
N LYS A 460 -14.75 -32.33 20.21
CA LYS A 460 -13.48 -32.62 19.52
C LYS A 460 -13.26 -31.74 18.29
N ARG A 461 -14.31 -31.46 17.49
CA ARG A 461 -14.23 -30.48 16.37
C ARG A 461 -13.95 -29.05 16.87
N VAL A 462 -14.69 -28.57 17.87
CA VAL A 462 -14.50 -27.23 18.45
C VAL A 462 -13.08 -27.05 19.01
N ILE A 463 -12.59 -28.02 19.78
CA ILE A 463 -11.23 -28.00 20.33
C ILE A 463 -10.18 -27.94 19.20
N SER A 464 -10.31 -28.79 18.17
CA SER A 464 -9.37 -28.80 17.05
C SER A 464 -9.36 -27.49 16.25
N ALA A 465 -10.51 -26.84 16.06
CA ALA A 465 -10.58 -25.51 15.44
C ALA A 465 -9.90 -24.43 16.30
N ILE A 466 -10.10 -24.46 17.62
CA ILE A 466 -9.43 -23.54 18.56
C ILE A 466 -7.91 -23.77 18.58
N GLU A 467 -7.45 -25.02 18.56
CA GLU A 467 -6.03 -25.37 18.47
C GLU A 467 -5.40 -24.85 17.17
N GLN A 468 -6.08 -24.98 16.02
CA GLN A 468 -5.63 -24.43 14.74
C GLN A 468 -5.53 -22.90 14.79
N ILE A 469 -6.54 -22.21 15.33
CA ILE A 469 -6.52 -20.75 15.54
C ILE A 469 -5.35 -20.33 16.44
N GLU A 470 -5.07 -21.07 17.52
CA GLU A 470 -3.95 -20.74 18.43
C GLU A 470 -2.58 -20.99 17.78
N VAL A 471 -2.43 -22.07 17.01
CA VAL A 471 -1.22 -22.34 16.22
C VAL A 471 -1.00 -21.24 15.19
N ALA A 472 -2.02 -20.87 14.41
CA ALA A 472 -1.94 -19.81 13.41
C ALA A 472 -1.57 -18.45 14.02
N ARG A 473 -2.18 -18.06 15.15
CA ARG A 473 -1.80 -16.85 15.91
C ARG A 473 -0.35 -16.91 16.42
N LYS A 474 0.14 -18.08 16.86
CA LYS A 474 1.53 -18.29 17.31
C LYS A 474 2.54 -18.20 16.16
N SER A 475 2.19 -18.56 14.92
CA SER A 475 3.03 -18.32 13.74
C SER A 475 2.94 -16.88 13.24
N GLU A 476 1.75 -16.31 13.13
CA GLU A 476 1.53 -14.91 12.72
C GLU A 476 2.33 -13.93 13.60
N SER A 477 2.32 -14.14 14.92
CA SER A 477 3.10 -13.36 15.89
C SER A 477 4.62 -13.45 15.64
N LYS A 478 5.15 -14.63 15.29
CA LYS A 478 6.57 -14.80 14.94
C LYS A 478 6.93 -14.05 13.64
N ILE A 479 6.04 -14.06 12.65
CA ILE A 479 6.26 -13.34 11.39
C ILE A 479 6.26 -11.83 11.63
N LYS A 480 5.31 -11.32 12.42
CA LYS A 480 5.26 -9.92 12.86
C LYS A 480 6.55 -9.49 13.58
N GLU A 481 7.10 -10.35 14.44
CA GLU A 481 8.36 -10.05 15.14
C GLU A 481 9.58 -10.05 14.20
N LYS A 482 9.70 -11.02 13.29
CA LYS A 482 10.74 -10.99 12.22
C LYS A 482 10.64 -9.69 11.40
N LEU A 483 9.42 -9.30 11.01
CA LEU A 483 9.14 -8.11 10.21
C LEU A 483 9.48 -6.81 10.96
N ARG A 484 9.28 -6.79 12.29
CA ARG A 484 9.74 -5.72 13.17
C ARG A 484 11.27 -5.62 13.20
N GLU A 485 11.97 -6.75 13.29
CA GLU A 485 13.43 -6.78 13.24
C GLU A 485 14.02 -6.37 11.89
N THR A 486 13.43 -6.77 10.76
CA THR A 486 13.90 -6.35 9.43
C THR A 486 13.69 -4.87 9.20
N ASN A 487 12.54 -4.31 9.63
CA ASN A 487 12.32 -2.87 9.59
C ASN A 487 13.36 -2.08 10.42
N MET A 488 13.76 -2.56 11.60
CA MET A 488 14.87 -1.93 12.35
C MET A 488 16.21 -1.97 11.61
N LYS A 489 16.46 -3.00 10.79
CA LYS A 489 17.65 -3.08 9.91
C LYS A 489 17.56 -2.09 8.75
N ILE A 490 16.40 -1.96 8.10
CA ILE A 490 16.15 -0.94 7.06
C ILE A 490 16.39 0.46 7.60
N GLU A 491 15.83 0.81 8.77
CA GLU A 491 16.12 2.10 9.39
C GLU A 491 17.64 2.29 9.67
N GLY A 492 18.33 1.23 10.08
CA GLY A 492 19.79 1.23 10.28
C GLY A 492 20.55 1.58 9.00
N ILE A 493 20.19 0.94 7.89
CA ILE A 493 20.75 1.20 6.55
C ILE A 493 20.37 2.61 6.06
N THR A 494 19.12 3.05 6.25
CA THR A 494 18.69 4.42 5.89
C THR A 494 19.50 5.48 6.64
N ARG A 495 19.84 5.24 7.92
CA ARG A 495 20.73 6.12 8.69
C ARG A 495 22.15 6.13 8.10
N THR A 496 22.76 4.98 7.81
CA THR A 496 24.13 4.93 7.27
C THR A 496 24.20 5.57 5.89
N MET A 497 23.27 5.24 4.98
CA MET A 497 23.10 5.82 3.65
C MET A 497 23.00 7.35 3.72
N ARG A 498 22.12 7.91 4.57
CA ARG A 498 22.00 9.36 4.75
C ARG A 498 23.33 9.98 5.17
N THR A 499 24.03 9.40 6.16
CA THR A 499 25.36 9.91 6.57
C THR A 499 26.48 9.68 5.54
N ALA A 500 26.27 8.88 4.48
CA ALA A 500 27.18 8.75 3.35
C ALA A 500 26.91 9.84 2.31
N LEU A 501 25.63 10.07 1.97
CA LEU A 501 25.18 11.16 1.10
C LEU A 501 25.60 12.53 1.67
N ASP A 502 25.37 12.78 2.96
CA ASP A 502 25.79 14.00 3.69
C ASP A 502 27.29 14.32 3.53
N LYS A 503 28.13 13.29 3.30
CA LYS A 503 29.58 13.41 3.13
C LYS A 503 29.95 13.59 1.66
N ALA A 504 29.30 12.85 0.76
CA ALA A 504 29.45 13.02 -0.69
C ALA A 504 29.04 14.44 -1.13
N GLU A 505 28.00 15.00 -0.52
CA GLU A 505 27.56 16.37 -0.74
C GLU A 505 28.58 17.39 -0.23
N LYS A 506 29.06 17.27 1.01
CA LYS A 506 30.09 18.19 1.54
C LYS A 506 31.41 18.13 0.78
N ALA A 507 31.80 16.94 0.28
CA ALA A 507 32.93 16.79 -0.62
C ALA A 507 32.69 17.43 -2.00
N LYS A 508 31.44 17.39 -2.52
CA LYS A 508 31.04 18.10 -3.74
C LYS A 508 31.02 19.63 -3.55
N GLU A 509 30.55 20.13 -2.41
CA GLU A 509 30.57 21.55 -2.03
C GLU A 509 32.02 22.07 -1.98
N GLY A 510 32.90 21.40 -1.22
CA GLY A 510 34.32 21.78 -1.13
C GLY A 510 35.03 21.69 -2.49
N LYS A 511 34.67 20.74 -3.35
CA LYS A 511 35.22 20.64 -4.71
C LYS A 511 34.88 21.88 -5.52
N LEU A 512 33.61 22.29 -5.48
CA LEU A 512 33.14 23.49 -6.17
C LEU A 512 33.78 24.76 -5.59
N ALA A 513 33.97 24.84 -4.27
CA ALA A 513 34.66 25.95 -3.61
C ALA A 513 36.11 26.10 -4.11
N LEU A 514 36.91 25.03 -4.05
CA LEU A 514 38.28 25.00 -4.57
C LEU A 514 38.32 25.36 -6.07
N GLU A 515 37.38 24.86 -6.87
CA GLU A 515 37.28 25.18 -8.29
C GLU A 515 36.87 26.65 -8.54
N THR A 516 36.11 27.29 -7.65
CA THR A 516 35.83 28.74 -7.75
C THR A 516 37.02 29.60 -7.33
N GLU A 517 37.73 29.24 -6.27
CA GLU A 517 38.94 29.95 -5.83
C GLU A 517 40.03 29.87 -6.92
N LEU A 518 40.27 28.70 -7.49
CA LEU A 518 41.27 28.50 -8.54
C LEU A 518 40.92 29.28 -9.84
N ARG A 519 39.62 29.50 -10.13
CA ARG A 519 39.19 30.44 -11.19
C ARG A 519 39.46 31.91 -10.83
N GLN A 520 39.19 32.32 -9.58
CA GLN A 520 39.46 33.69 -9.10
C GLN A 520 40.95 34.03 -9.14
N GLN A 521 41.82 33.13 -8.63
CA GLN A 521 43.27 33.30 -8.66
C GLN A 521 43.79 33.48 -10.10
N ARG A 522 43.33 32.65 -11.06
CA ARG A 522 43.68 32.80 -12.48
C ARG A 522 43.34 34.19 -13.02
N ALA A 523 42.14 34.71 -12.71
CA ALA A 523 41.71 36.04 -13.12
C ALA A 523 42.56 37.16 -12.48
N GLU A 524 42.91 37.05 -11.19
CA GLU A 524 43.81 38.00 -10.53
C GLU A 524 45.21 38.02 -11.14
N TYR A 525 45.78 36.85 -11.46
CA TYR A 525 47.09 36.77 -12.11
C TYR A 525 47.08 37.31 -13.54
N GLU A 526 45.98 37.17 -14.28
CA GLU A 526 45.78 37.82 -15.58
C GLU A 526 45.65 39.34 -15.47
N LEU A 527 44.92 39.84 -14.48
CA LEU A 527 44.79 41.27 -14.20
C LEU A 527 46.15 41.89 -13.83
N ARG A 528 46.92 41.21 -12.96
CA ARG A 528 48.30 41.61 -12.61
C ARG A 528 49.23 41.61 -13.83
N ARG A 529 49.06 40.67 -14.76
CA ARG A 529 49.81 40.63 -16.03
C ARG A 529 49.50 41.84 -16.92
N ARG A 530 48.21 42.16 -17.11
CA ARG A 530 47.75 43.30 -17.93
C ARG A 530 48.06 44.66 -17.30
N GLY A 531 48.13 44.75 -15.97
CA GLY A 531 48.55 45.96 -15.24
C GLY A 531 50.05 46.27 -15.33
N GLY A 532 50.87 45.39 -15.91
CA GLY A 532 52.33 45.53 -16.01
C GLY A 532 52.85 46.44 -17.11
N THR A 533 51.98 47.18 -17.82
CA THR A 533 52.37 48.02 -18.97
C THR A 533 53.21 49.22 -18.55
N VAL A 534 54.48 49.23 -18.96
CA VAL A 534 55.44 50.29 -18.64
C VAL A 534 55.19 51.53 -19.51
N PRO A 535 55.07 52.75 -18.94
CA PRO A 535 55.03 53.98 -19.73
C PRO A 535 56.32 54.17 -20.53
N ALA A 536 56.21 54.55 -21.80
CA ALA A 536 57.37 54.79 -22.65
C ALA A 536 58.26 55.90 -22.03
N ILE A 537 59.57 55.61 -21.89
CA ILE A 537 60.52 56.58 -21.36
C ILE A 537 60.89 57.55 -22.48
N SER A 538 60.38 58.79 -22.38
CA SER A 538 60.86 59.92 -23.18
C SER A 538 61.18 61.12 -22.29
N ASN A 539 62.35 61.69 -22.55
CA ASN A 539 62.87 62.97 -22.11
C ASN A 539 63.27 63.12 -20.63
N LEU A 540 64.58 63.33 -20.49
CA LEU A 540 65.28 63.92 -19.35
C LEU A 540 64.91 65.40 -19.24
N GLU A 541 64.42 65.84 -18.09
CA GLU A 541 64.58 67.22 -17.65
C GLU A 541 64.80 67.27 -16.13
N ARG A 542 65.67 68.18 -15.67
CA ARG A 542 66.00 68.33 -14.24
C ARG A 542 65.02 69.32 -13.61
N ASN A 543 64.55 69.03 -12.40
CA ASN A 543 64.33 70.03 -11.35
C ASN A 543 64.29 69.32 -9.99
N ASP A 544 65.00 69.87 -9.01
CA ASP A 544 64.99 69.38 -7.62
C ASP A 544 63.84 70.05 -6.85
N ALA A 545 62.99 69.25 -6.20
CA ALA A 545 62.03 69.73 -5.20
C ALA A 545 61.68 68.60 -4.22
N GLU A 546 61.74 68.89 -2.92
CA GLU A 546 61.45 67.93 -1.85
C GLU A 546 59.94 67.75 -1.65
N ASN A 547 59.46 66.51 -1.54
CA ASN A 547 58.47 66.18 -0.51
C ASN A 547 58.44 64.67 -0.17
N SER A 548 58.06 64.32 1.06
CA SER A 548 57.99 62.94 1.56
C SER A 548 56.55 62.48 1.78
N THR A 549 56.10 61.45 1.06
CA THR A 549 54.84 60.73 1.37
C THR A 549 54.94 59.21 1.19
N ASN A 550 55.34 58.54 2.28
CA ASN A 550 54.74 57.29 2.76
C ASN A 550 54.29 56.23 1.72
N PHE A 551 55.23 55.51 1.10
CA PHE A 551 54.93 54.16 0.61
C PHE A 551 54.74 53.21 1.80
N ALA A 552 53.48 53.06 2.23
CA ALA A 552 53.11 52.16 3.31
C ALA A 552 53.51 50.71 2.96
N LYS A 553 54.22 50.05 3.88
CA LYS A 553 54.54 48.62 3.78
C LYS A 553 53.24 47.81 3.85
N MET A 554 52.65 47.47 2.71
CA MET A 554 51.67 46.40 2.64
C MET A 554 52.35 45.10 3.08
N ARG A 555 52.17 44.75 4.35
CA ARG A 555 52.46 43.40 4.84
C ARG A 555 51.66 42.45 3.97
N ARG A 556 52.29 41.44 3.37
CA ARG A 556 51.55 40.28 2.84
C ARG A 556 50.77 39.70 4.02
N ARG A 557 49.47 40.02 4.11
CA ARG A 557 48.56 39.26 4.97
C ARG A 557 48.44 37.90 4.29
N SER A 558 48.85 36.86 4.99
CA SER A 558 48.61 35.48 4.58
C SER A 558 47.10 35.26 4.50
N PHE A 559 46.55 35.33 3.29
CA PHE A 559 45.15 35.04 3.00
C PHE A 559 44.95 33.51 2.98
N PHE A 560 45.10 32.89 4.15
CA PHE A 560 44.51 31.58 4.41
C PHE A 560 43.10 31.83 4.96
N PRO A 561 42.03 31.43 4.24
CA PRO A 561 40.69 31.40 4.82
C PRO A 561 40.70 30.46 6.02
N GLN A 562 40.32 30.96 7.20
CA GLN A 562 40.37 30.20 8.46
C GLN A 562 39.20 29.18 8.59
N VAL A 563 38.84 28.55 7.47
CA VAL A 563 37.61 27.77 7.25
C VAL A 563 37.90 26.26 7.29
N VAL A 564 39.07 25.81 6.81
CA VAL A 564 39.46 24.37 6.80
C VAL A 564 39.97 23.87 8.17
N MET A 565 39.39 24.39 9.26
CA MET A 565 39.73 24.01 10.65
C MET A 565 38.61 23.23 11.37
N PHE A 566 37.62 22.73 10.63
CA PHE A 566 36.49 21.97 11.19
C PHE A 566 36.58 20.43 11.03
N LEU A 567 37.43 19.91 10.13
CA LEU A 567 37.57 18.47 9.89
C LEU A 567 38.74 17.80 10.65
N ALA A 568 39.74 18.57 11.11
CA ALA A 568 40.90 18.04 11.82
C ALA A 568 40.66 17.75 13.32
N ARG A 569 39.51 18.12 13.90
CA ARG A 569 39.22 18.00 15.35
C ARG A 569 38.15 16.96 15.71
N ARG A 570 38.23 15.74 15.17
CA ARG A 570 37.41 14.61 15.68
C ARG A 570 38.07 13.22 15.71
N LYS A 571 39.40 13.13 15.61
CA LYS A 571 40.16 11.86 15.69
C LYS A 571 41.09 11.75 16.92
N ALA A 572 40.73 12.41 18.03
CA ALA A 572 41.53 12.46 19.26
C ALA A 572 40.72 12.25 20.58
N GLN A 573 39.44 11.85 20.49
CA GLN A 573 38.61 11.48 21.64
C GLN A 573 37.75 10.25 21.31
N SER A 574 38.41 9.08 21.26
CA SER A 574 37.78 7.76 21.13
C SER A 574 38.72 6.64 21.61
N LEU A 575 39.50 6.91 22.66
CA LEU A 575 40.39 5.95 23.34
C LEU A 575 40.42 6.24 24.84
N ARG A 576 39.26 6.08 25.48
CA ARG A 576 39.02 5.89 26.92
C ARG A 576 37.61 5.35 27.10
#